data_AF-U7V2R1-F1
#
_entry.id   AF-U7V2R1-F1
#
_cell.length_a   1.000
_cell.length_b   1.000
_cell.length_c   1.000
_cell.angle_alpha   90.00
_cell.angle_beta   90.00
_cell.angle_gamma   90.00
#
_symmetry.space_group_name_H-M   'P 1'
#
loop_
_entity.id
_entity.type
_entity.pdbx_description
1 polymer ?
#
loop_
_entity_poly.entity_id
_entity_poly.type
_entity_poly.pdbx_seq_one_letter_code
_entity_poly.pdbx_strand_id
1 'polypeptide(L)'
;MDPQELTHEVLLESILDCTHFVSHEVPNLFKSVKESLPHSDKIFFMNFVEDENGEDEYYGYIYDKTNAAIYEYYFQDSKSLKNRKLSLAKRDISKLTTKDILELPALHLL
;
A
#
# COMPACT_ATOMS: atom_id res chain seq x y z
N MET A 1 -7.79 -27.55 -8.88
CA MET A 1 -6.89 -26.92 -7.91
C MET A 1 -7.83 -26.26 -6.92
N ASP A 2 -7.90 -26.74 -5.68
CA ASP A 2 -8.65 -26.02 -4.65
C ASP A 2 -8.10 -24.60 -4.57
N PRO A 3 -8.95 -23.56 -4.43
CA PRO A 3 -8.45 -22.22 -4.18
C PRO A 3 -7.65 -22.33 -2.89
N GLN A 4 -6.32 -22.23 -3.01
CA GLN A 4 -5.43 -22.26 -1.85
C GLN A 4 -6.02 -21.30 -0.83
N GLU A 5 -6.43 -21.82 0.32
CA GLU A 5 -6.73 -20.98 1.47
C GLU A 5 -5.43 -20.23 1.77
N LEU A 6 -5.32 -19.01 1.23
CA LEU A 6 -4.21 -18.11 1.49
C LEU A 6 -4.19 -17.91 3.01
N THR A 7 -3.21 -18.53 3.66
CA THR A 7 -3.09 -18.44 5.11
C THR A 7 -2.72 -17.02 5.49
N HIS A 8 -3.01 -16.63 6.74
CA HIS A 8 -2.60 -15.32 7.23
C HIS A 8 -1.07 -15.11 7.16
N GLU A 9 -0.28 -16.19 7.22
CA GLU A 9 1.19 -16.14 7.07
C GLU A 9 1.59 -15.73 5.66
N VAL A 10 1.00 -16.35 4.62
CA VAL A 10 1.30 -15.98 3.22
C VAL A 10 0.87 -14.55 2.92
N LEU A 11 -0.27 -14.12 3.45
CA LEU A 11 -0.72 -12.73 3.30
C LEU A 11 0.20 -11.75 4.04
N LEU A 12 0.72 -12.11 5.21
CA LEU A 12 1.70 -11.29 5.94
C LEU A 12 3.02 -11.17 5.17
N GLU A 13 3.52 -12.29 4.62
CA GLU A 13 4.71 -12.28 3.76
C GLU A 13 4.50 -11.37 2.54
N SER A 14 3.33 -11.44 1.90
CA SER A 14 2.95 -10.55 0.79
C SER A 14 3.01 -9.06 1.17
N ILE A 15 2.48 -8.68 2.34
CA ILE A 15 2.56 -7.29 2.84
C ILE A 15 4.02 -6.85 3.01
N LEU A 16 4.85 -7.71 3.60
CA LEU A 16 6.25 -7.41 3.88
C LEU A 16 7.07 -7.30 2.58
N ASP A 17 6.86 -8.22 1.65
CA ASP A 17 7.50 -8.22 0.33
C ASP A 17 7.06 -7.00 -0.50
N CYS A 18 5.77 -6.66 -0.49
CA CYS A 18 5.23 -5.47 -1.14
C CYS A 18 5.85 -4.18 -0.55
N THR A 19 5.90 -4.09 0.79
CA THR A 19 6.51 -2.94 1.47
C THR A 19 8.00 -2.83 1.13
N HIS A 20 8.71 -3.96 1.11
CA HIS A 20 10.11 -4.01 0.72
C HIS A 20 10.29 -3.57 -0.74
N PHE A 21 9.51 -4.12 -1.66
CA PHE A 21 9.52 -3.76 -3.09
C PHE A 21 9.32 -2.25 -3.27
N VAL A 22 8.25 -1.66 -2.71
CA VAL A 22 7.97 -0.23 -2.84
C VAL A 22 9.11 0.63 -2.28
N SER A 23 9.70 0.23 -1.15
CA SER A 23 10.82 0.98 -0.55
C SER A 23 12.10 0.97 -1.39
N HIS A 24 12.32 -0.05 -2.22
CA HIS A 24 13.56 -0.22 -2.99
C HIS A 24 13.38 0.15 -4.48
N GLU A 25 12.30 -0.32 -5.10
CA GLU A 25 12.05 -0.19 -6.53
C GLU A 25 11.22 1.06 -6.87
N VAL A 26 10.39 1.53 -5.94
CA VAL A 26 9.55 2.73 -6.13
C VAL A 26 9.81 3.78 -5.03
N PRO A 27 11.09 4.21 -4.85
CA PRO A 27 11.49 4.99 -3.68
C PRO A 27 10.82 6.37 -3.59
N ASN A 28 10.36 6.92 -4.71
CA ASN A 28 9.63 8.20 -4.71
C ASN A 28 8.24 8.06 -4.06
N LEU A 29 7.52 6.97 -4.33
CA LEU A 29 6.25 6.67 -3.66
C LEU A 29 6.48 6.50 -2.15
N PHE A 30 7.44 5.64 -1.78
CA PHE A 30 7.76 5.38 -0.39
C PHE A 30 8.09 6.68 0.37
N LYS A 31 8.95 7.52 -0.20
CA LYS A 31 9.34 8.80 0.37
C LYS A 31 8.14 9.74 0.52
N SER A 32 7.31 9.90 -0.51
CA SER A 32 6.14 10.79 -0.45
C SER A 32 5.13 10.35 0.62
N VAL A 33 4.96 9.04 0.82
CA VAL A 33 4.11 8.50 1.89
C VAL A 33 4.69 8.83 3.27
N LYS A 34 6.00 8.61 3.48
CA LYS A 34 6.68 8.95 4.75
C LYS A 34 6.64 10.45 5.07
N GLU A 35 6.76 11.30 4.06
CA GLU A 35 6.65 12.76 4.22
C GLU A 35 5.22 13.20 4.57
N SER A 36 4.21 12.52 4.01
CA SER A 36 2.79 12.84 4.26
C SER A 36 2.27 12.27 5.59
N LEU A 37 2.92 11.24 6.12
CA LEU A 37 2.62 10.59 7.40
C LEU A 37 3.84 10.66 8.35
N PRO A 38 4.29 11.86 8.76
CA PRO A 38 5.56 12.06 9.46
C PRO A 38 5.57 11.52 10.90
N HIS A 39 4.41 11.21 11.47
CA HIS A 39 4.26 10.62 12.81
C HIS A 39 4.05 9.10 12.77
N SER A 40 4.19 8.49 11.59
CA SER A 40 3.93 7.07 11.37
C SER A 40 5.24 6.33 11.12
N ASP A 41 5.70 5.62 12.14
CA ASP A 41 6.96 4.86 12.08
C ASP A 41 6.81 3.48 11.45
N LYS A 42 5.59 2.91 11.48
CA LYS A 42 5.28 1.58 10.96
C LYS A 42 4.23 1.67 9.86
N ILE A 43 4.72 1.78 8.62
CA ILE A 43 3.91 1.89 7.41
C ILE A 43 4.12 0.62 6.58
N PHE A 44 3.02 -0.01 6.19
CA PHE A 44 3.02 -1.21 5.36
C PHE A 44 2.18 -0.97 4.11
N PHE A 45 2.69 -1.36 2.95
CA PHE A 45 1.93 -1.36 1.70
C PHE A 45 1.20 -2.69 1.58
N MET A 46 -0.14 -2.64 1.50
CA MET A 46 -1.03 -3.82 1.49
C MET A 46 -1.37 -4.32 0.08
N ASN A 47 -0.97 -3.57 -0.93
CA ASN A 47 -1.00 -3.93 -2.33
C ASN A 47 -0.29 -2.81 -3.09
N PHE A 48 0.17 -3.17 -4.28
CA PHE A 48 0.79 -2.27 -5.21
C PHE A 48 0.28 -2.62 -6.59
N VAL A 49 -0.43 -1.69 -7.21
CA VAL A 49 -0.91 -1.85 -8.59
C VAL A 49 -0.41 -0.70 -9.42
N GLU A 50 0.20 -1.02 -10.55
CA GLU A 50 0.74 -0.09 -11.54
C GLU A 50 -0.23 0.01 -12.72
N ASP A 51 -0.53 1.23 -13.17
CA ASP A 51 -1.27 1.44 -14.43
C ASP A 51 -0.30 1.34 -15.62
N GLU A 52 -0.54 0.36 -16.49
CA GLU A 52 0.31 0.08 -17.65
C GLU A 52 0.16 1.14 -18.78
N ASN A 53 -0.78 2.10 -18.67
CA ASN A 53 -1.17 2.98 -19.78
C ASN A 53 -0.32 4.27 -19.97
N GLY A 54 0.80 4.44 -19.27
CA GLY A 54 1.87 5.34 -19.75
C GLY A 54 2.33 6.46 -18.82
N GLU A 55 1.88 6.49 -17.57
CA GLU A 55 2.49 7.29 -16.51
C GLU A 55 2.87 6.33 -15.37
N ASP A 56 3.95 6.61 -14.62
CA ASP A 56 4.31 5.85 -13.41
C ASP A 56 3.25 6.12 -12.32
N GLU A 57 2.05 5.56 -12.52
CA GLU A 57 0.85 5.73 -11.70
C GLU A 57 0.62 4.46 -10.88
N TYR A 58 0.56 4.65 -9.56
CA TYR A 58 0.41 3.57 -8.61
C TYR A 58 -0.79 3.81 -7.72
N TYR A 59 -1.54 2.75 -7.46
CA TYR A 59 -2.67 2.78 -6.54
C TYR A 59 -2.65 1.57 -5.62
N GLY A 60 -3.23 1.75 -4.43
CA GLY A 60 -3.29 0.70 -3.44
C GLY A 60 -3.70 1.23 -2.07
N TYR A 61 -3.37 0.44 -1.06
CA TYR A 61 -3.69 0.68 0.33
C TYR A 61 -2.43 0.60 1.18
N ILE A 62 -2.38 1.50 2.16
CA ILE A 62 -1.32 1.57 3.15
C ILE A 62 -1.95 1.32 4.51
N TYR A 63 -1.36 0.42 5.28
CA TYR A 63 -1.65 0.30 6.70
C TYR A 63 -0.61 1.06 7.52
N ASP A 64 -1.08 2.12 8.19
CA ASP A 64 -0.35 2.80 9.24
C ASP A 64 -0.65 2.11 10.57
N LYS A 65 0.27 1.24 10.98
CA LYS A 65 0.15 0.49 12.23
C LYS A 65 0.25 1.41 13.45
N THR A 66 1.01 2.50 13.36
CA THR A 66 1.16 3.45 14.49
C THR A 66 -0.17 4.08 14.86
N ASN A 67 -0.96 4.49 13.85
CA ASN A 67 -2.25 5.15 14.07
C ASN A 67 -3.46 4.22 13.90
N ALA A 68 -3.23 2.92 13.69
CA ALA A 68 -4.25 1.91 13.37
C ALA A 68 -5.21 2.40 12.26
N ALA A 69 -4.64 2.92 11.17
CA ALA A 69 -5.39 3.53 10.08
C ALA A 69 -5.01 2.92 8.73
N ILE A 70 -6.00 2.76 7.86
CA ILE A 70 -5.76 2.41 6.45
C ILE A 70 -5.98 3.66 5.60
N TYR A 71 -5.08 3.88 4.65
CA TYR A 71 -5.18 4.92 3.64
C TYR A 71 -5.22 4.26 2.27
N GLU A 72 -6.21 4.62 1.47
CA GLU A 72 -6.11 4.43 0.03
C GLU A 72 -5.17 5.49 -0.52
N TYR A 73 -4.25 5.08 -1.39
CA TYR A 73 -3.33 5.99 -2.05
C TYR A 73 -3.48 5.95 -3.56
N TYR A 74 -3.28 7.13 -4.14
CA TYR A 74 -2.96 7.29 -5.55
C TYR A 74 -1.66 8.08 -5.63
N PHE A 75 -0.73 7.60 -6.43
CA PHE A 75 0.55 8.24 -6.65
C PHE A 75 0.84 8.32 -8.13
N GLN A 76 1.39 9.46 -8.56
CA GLN A 76 1.81 9.71 -9.92
C GLN A 76 3.20 10.33 -9.88
N ASP A 77 4.14 9.70 -10.59
CA ASP A 77 5.50 10.23 -10.80
C ASP A 77 5.71 10.49 -12.29
N SER A 78 5.15 11.60 -12.79
CA SER A 78 5.35 11.97 -14.19
C SER A 78 6.78 12.45 -14.38
N LYS A 79 7.65 11.55 -14.87
CA LYS A 79 9.03 11.86 -15.26
C LYS A 79 9.11 13.03 -16.24
N SER A 80 8.09 13.20 -17.09
CA SER A 80 8.02 14.23 -18.12
C SER A 80 7.73 15.63 -17.55
N LEU A 81 6.86 15.72 -16.55
CA LEU A 81 6.41 17.00 -15.96
C LEU A 81 7.19 17.38 -14.68
N LYS A 82 8.07 16.50 -14.18
CA LYS A 82 8.78 16.64 -12.89
C LYS A 82 7.83 16.96 -11.74
N ASN A 83 6.57 16.54 -11.84
CA ASN A 83 5.59 16.68 -10.79
C ASN A 83 5.37 15.32 -10.14
N ARG A 84 5.27 15.34 -8.82
CA ARG A 84 4.89 14.17 -8.02
C ARG A 84 3.61 14.51 -7.32
N LYS A 85 2.65 13.62 -7.38
CA LYS A 85 1.38 13.80 -6.70
C LYS A 85 1.09 12.56 -5.89
N LEU A 86 0.96 12.73 -4.58
CA LEU A 86 0.40 11.73 -3.69
C LEU A 86 -0.96 12.23 -3.20
N SER A 87 -1.97 11.37 -3.30
CA SER A 87 -3.26 11.55 -2.66
C SER A 87 -3.44 10.43 -1.65
N LEU A 88 -3.79 10.76 -0.41
CA LEU A 88 -4.12 9.80 0.64
C LEU A 88 -5.53 10.05 1.14
N ALA A 89 -6.37 9.03 1.09
CA ALA A 89 -7.72 9.07 1.65
C ALA A 89 -7.82 8.04 2.78
N LYS A 90 -8.04 8.51 4.01
CA LYS A 90 -8.28 7.60 5.14
C LYS A 90 -9.54 6.79 4.88
N ARG A 91 -9.45 5.48 5.00
CA ARG A 91 -10.57 4.55 4.86
C ARG A 91 -10.94 3.96 6.22
N ASP A 92 -12.23 3.72 6.39
CA ASP A 92 -12.77 3.06 7.57
C ASP A 92 -12.56 1.56 7.41
N ILE A 93 -11.69 0.98 8.24
CA ILE A 93 -11.32 -0.44 8.19
C ILE A 93 -12.57 -1.32 8.29
N SER A 94 -13.59 -0.90 9.06
CA SER A 94 -14.83 -1.66 9.23
C SER A 94 -15.69 -1.73 7.97
N LYS A 95 -15.42 -0.87 6.97
CA LYS A 95 -16.12 -0.83 5.69
C LYS A 95 -15.36 -1.51 4.56
N LEU A 96 -14.11 -1.92 4.80
CA LEU A 96 -13.29 -2.65 3.84
C LEU A 96 -13.56 -4.15 3.98
N THR A 97 -13.55 -4.83 2.85
CA THR A 97 -13.70 -6.28 2.75
C THR A 97 -12.41 -6.91 2.20
N THR A 98 -12.29 -8.23 2.32
CA THR A 98 -11.18 -8.98 1.72
C THR A 98 -11.15 -8.87 0.19
N LYS A 99 -12.28 -8.52 -0.45
CA LYS A 99 -12.33 -8.25 -1.89
C LYS A 99 -11.70 -6.90 -2.24
N ASP A 100 -11.78 -5.93 -1.32
CA ASP A 100 -11.15 -4.63 -1.49
C ASP A 100 -9.64 -4.75 -1.24
N ILE A 101 -9.26 -5.55 -0.24
CA ILE A 101 -7.87 -5.77 0.17
C ILE A 101 -7.68 -7.23 0.64
N LEU A 102 -7.06 -8.07 -0.17
CA LEU A 102 -6.87 -9.50 0.14
C LEU A 102 -6.07 -9.73 1.44
N GLU A 103 -5.15 -8.83 1.75
CA GLU A 103 -4.23 -8.88 2.89
C GLU A 103 -4.85 -8.36 4.20
N LEU A 104 -6.09 -7.87 4.15
CA LEU A 104 -6.82 -7.36 5.33
C LEU A 104 -6.86 -8.34 6.52
N PRO A 105 -7.06 -9.67 6.33
CA PRO A 105 -7.07 -10.61 7.44
C PRO A 105 -5.72 -10.71 8.16
N ALA A 106 -4.59 -10.45 7.51
CA ALA A 106 -3.26 -10.58 8.11
C ALA A 106 -2.84 -9.37 8.96
N LEU A 107 -3.61 -8.28 8.96
CA LEU A 107 -3.26 -7.06 9.70
C LEU A 107 -3.08 -7.27 11.21
N HIS A 108 -3.80 -8.21 11.81
CA HIS A 108 -3.68 -8.51 13.24
C HIS A 108 -2.33 -9.17 13.61
N LEU A 109 -1.56 -9.64 12.61
CA LEU A 109 -0.25 -10.26 12.79
C LEU A 109 0.92 -9.28 12.62
N LEU A 110 0.69 -8.11 12.03
CA LEU A 110 1.70 -7.06 11.83
C LEU A 110 2.15 -6.44 13.14
#